data_AF-Q6FDM7-F1
#
_entry.id   AF-Q6FDM7-F1
#
_cell.length_a   1.000
_cell.length_b   1.000
_cell.length_c   1.000
_cell.angle_alpha   90.00
_cell.angle_beta   90.00
_cell.angle_gamma   90.00
#
_symmetry.space_group_name_H-M   'P 1'
#
loop_
_entity.id
_entity.type
_entity.pdbx_description
1 polymer ?
#
loop_
_entity_poly.entity_id
_entity_poly.type
_entity_poly.pdbx_seq_one_letter_code
_entity_poly.pdbx_strand_id
1 'polypeptide(L)' 'MLTCRQATQLLSEKQDRALLLREQSNLQLHLLTCRSCRRYGKQIKTLSQLSKEFKKFDH' A
#
# COMPACT_ATOMS: atom_id res chain seq x y z
N MET A 1 8.48 2.34 15.69
CA MET A 1 7.54 2.99 14.75
C MET A 1 8.15 2.98 13.37
N LEU A 2 7.39 2.64 12.32
CA LEU A 2 7.88 2.75 10.93
C LEU A 2 8.09 4.22 10.56
N THR A 3 9.11 4.49 9.76
CA THR A 3 9.23 5.78 9.08
C THR A 3 8.22 5.88 7.94
N CYS A 4 7.89 7.10 7.48
CA CYS A 4 7.01 7.29 6.32
C CYS A 4 7.54 6.54 5.09
N ARG A 5 8.86 6.52 4.87
CA ARG A 5 9.49 5.79 3.76
C ARG A 5 9.26 4.27 3.85
N GLN A 6 9.44 3.69 5.03
CA GLN A 6 9.17 2.26 5.26
C GLN A 6 7.67 1.95 5.10
N ALA A 7 6.79 2.83 5.58
CA ALA A 7 5.35 2.66 5.43
C ALA A 7 4.92 2.74 3.96
N THR A 8 5.42 3.70 3.18
CA THR A 8 5.14 3.78 1.74
C THR A 8 5.69 2.58 0.97
N GLN A 9 6.87 2.09 1.35
CA GLN A 9 7.45 0.89 0.76
C GLN A 9 6.57 -0.35 1.02
N LEU A 10 6.16 -0.60 2.27
CA LEU A 10 5.25 -1.70 2.61
C LEU A 10 3.88 -1.56 1.91
N LEU A 11 3.38 -0.33 1.74
CA LEU A 11 2.14 -0.08 0.99
C LEU A 11 2.28 -0.43 -0.49
N SER A 12 3.44 -0.18 -1.10
CA SER A 12 3.74 -0.60 -2.47
C SER A 12 3.88 -2.11 -2.55
N GLU A 13 4.70 -2.71 -1.68
CA GLU A 13 4.93 -4.16 -1.66
C GLU A 13 3.64 -4.95 -1.45
N LYS A 14 2.68 -4.42 -0.68
CA LYS A 14 1.35 -5.03 -0.50
C LYS A 14 0.58 -5.22 -1.81
N GLN A 15 0.90 -4.46 -2.85
CA GLN A 15 0.25 -4.58 -4.16
C GLN A 15 0.77 -5.79 -4.95
N ASP A 16 2.02 -6.20 -4.69
CA ASP A 16 2.73 -7.25 -5.41
C ASP A 16 2.80 -8.56 -4.61
N ARG A 17 2.89 -8.47 -3.27
CA ARG A 17 2.97 -9.61 -2.35
C ARG A 17 2.06 -9.44 -1.14
N ALA A 18 1.73 -10.57 -0.51
CA ALA A 18 1.16 -10.54 0.84
C ALA A 18 2.21 -10.03 1.84
N LEU A 19 1.78 -9.18 2.77
CA LEU A 19 2.61 -8.75 3.89
C LEU A 19 2.56 -9.80 5.01
N LEU A 20 3.66 -9.93 5.75
CA LEU A 20 3.68 -10.71 6.99
C LEU A 20 2.79 -10.02 8.04
N LEU A 21 2.22 -10.79 8.96
CA LEU A 21 1.35 -10.26 10.03
C LEU A 21 2.01 -9.12 10.81
N ARG A 22 3.32 -9.25 11.11
CA ARG A 22 4.10 -8.21 11.80
C ARG A 22 4.24 -6.92 10.98
N GLU A 23 4.48 -7.04 9.67
CA GLU A 23 4.57 -5.90 8.75
C GLU A 23 3.22 -5.19 8.67
N GLN A 24 2.13 -5.98 8.57
CA GLN A 24 0.77 -5.47 8.50
C GLN A 24 0.38 -4.73 9.78
N SER A 25 0.63 -5.29 10.96
CA SER A 25 0.31 -4.63 12.24
C SER A 25 1.09 -3.33 12.44
N ASN A 26 2.40 -3.33 12.14
CA ASN A 26 3.23 -2.13 12.21
C ASN A 26 2.76 -1.05 11.24
N LEU A 27 2.38 -1.45 10.02
CA LEU A 27 1.84 -0.54 9.01
C LEU A 27 0.50 0.05 9.47
N GLN A 28 -0.42 -0.75 10.02
CA GLN A 28 -1.70 -0.26 10.55
C GLN A 28 -1.48 0.78 11.64
N LEU A 29 -0.56 0.53 12.58
CA LEU A 29 -0.24 1.48 13.64
C LEU A 29 0.29 2.82 13.08
N HIS A 30 1.20 2.77 12.10
CA HIS A 30 1.70 3.98 11.45
C HIS A 30 0.58 4.73 10.70
N LEU A 31 -0.28 3.98 10.01
CA LEU A 31 -1.41 4.57 9.28
C LEU A 31 -2.36 5.29 10.21
N LEU A 32 -2.57 4.84 11.45
CA LEU A 32 -3.41 5.53 12.44
C LEU A 32 -2.93 6.95 12.76
N THR A 33 -1.61 7.18 12.77
CA THR A 33 -1.01 8.48 13.14
C THR A 33 -0.66 9.35 11.94
N CYS A 34 -0.36 8.74 10.77
CA CYS A 34 0.06 9.48 9.59
C CYS A 34 -1.03 9.57 8.52
N ARG A 35 -1.64 10.76 8.37
CA ARG A 35 -2.66 11.03 7.34
C ARG A 35 -2.11 10.88 5.91
N SER A 36 -0.88 11.33 5.67
CA SER A 36 -0.24 11.30 4.35
C SER A 36 -0.04 9.87 3.83
N CYS A 37 0.52 8.98 4.65
CA CYS A 37 0.68 7.58 4.30
C CYS A 37 -0.68 6.88 4.07
N ARG A 38 -1.72 7.27 4.83
CA ARG A 38 -3.09 6.77 4.63
C ARG A 38 -3.66 7.18 3.27
N ARG A 39 -3.41 8.43 2.85
CA ARG A 39 -3.82 8.93 1.53
C ARG A 39 -3.06 8.22 0.41
N TYR A 40 -1.75 8.07 0.55
CA TYR A 40 -0.91 7.32 -0.38
C TYR A 40 -1.39 5.87 -0.54
N GLY A 41 -1.70 5.19 0.57
CA GLY A 41 -2.24 3.83 0.55
C GLY A 41 -3.55 3.69 -0.23
N LYS A 42 -4.40 4.72 -0.23
CA LYS A 42 -5.60 4.76 -1.09
C LYS A 42 -5.21 4.95 -2.56
N GLN A 43 -4.29 5.87 -2.86
CA GLN A 43 -3.85 6.17 -4.23
C GLN A 43 -3.20 4.97 -4.91
N ILE A 44 -2.24 4.31 -4.25
CA ILE A 44 -1.52 3.16 -4.82
C ILE A 44 -2.48 1.98 -5.09
N LYS A 45 -3.49 1.79 -4.22
CA LYS A 45 -4.54 0.78 -4.42
C LYS A 45 -5.38 1.08 -5.67
N THR A 46 -5.79 2.33 -5.86
CA THR A 46 -6.53 2.75 -7.06
C THR A 46 -5.70 2.53 -8.32
N LEU A 47 -4.43 2.94 -8.30
CA LEU A 47 -3.52 2.76 -9.44
C LEU A 47 -3.34 1.28 -9.79
N SER A 48 -3.15 0.42 -8.78
CA SER A 48 -3.02 -1.01 -8.97
C SER A 48 -4.30 -1.64 -9.53
N GLN A 49 -5.48 -1.20 -9.10
CA GLN A 49 -6.74 -1.67 -9.67
C GLN A 49 -6.86 -1.26 -11.14
N LEU A 50 -6.60 0.02 -11.45
CA LEU A 50 -6.64 0.51 -12.83
C LEU A 50 -5.66 -0.23 -13.74
N SER A 51 -4.45 -0.50 -13.27
CA SER A 51 -3.45 -1.28 -14.02
C SER A 51 -3.93 -2.71 -14.28
N LYS A 52 -4.58 -3.36 -13.29
CA LYS A 52 -5.17 -4.69 -13.46
C LYS A 52 -6.33 -4.69 -14.44
N GLU A 53 -7.19 -3.67 -14.42
CA GLU A 53 -8.27 -3.54 -15.40
C GLU A 53 -7.72 -3.26 -16.80
N PHE A 54 -6.74 -2.36 -16.94
CA PHE A 54 -6.11 -2.05 -18.22
C PHE A 54 -5.53 -3.30 -18.89
N LYS A 55 -4.84 -4.16 -18.12
CA LYS A 55 -4.33 -5.45 -18.63
C LYS A 55 -5.43 -6.38 -19.17
N LYS A 56 -6.68 -6.26 -18.71
CA LYS A 56 -7.81 -7.03 -19.26
C LYS A 56 -8.33 -6.47 -20.59
N PHE A 57 -8.17 -5.17 -20.83
CA PHE A 57 -8.61 -4.53 -22.07
C PHE A 57 -7.61 -4.70 -23.22
N ASP A 58 -6.31 -4.78 -22.90
CA ASP A 58 -5.22 -4.97 -23.88
C ASP A 58 -5.09 -6.43 -24.37
N HIS A 59 -5.99 -7.34 -23.97
CA HIS A 59 -5.96 -8.77 -24.26
C HIS A 59 -7.17 -9.21 -25.08
#